data_AF-A0A858ATB7-F1
#
_entry.id   AF-A0A858ATB7-F1
#
_cell.length_a   1.000
_cell.length_b   1.000
_cell.length_c   1.000
_cell.angle_alpha   90.00
_cell.angle_beta   90.00
_cell.angle_gamma   90.00
#
_symmetry.space_group_name_H-M   'P 1'
#
loop_
_entity.id
_entity.type
_entity.pdbx_description
1 polymer ?
#
loop_
_entity_poly.entity_id
_entity_poly.type
_entity_poly.pdbx_seq_one_letter_code
_entity_poly.pdbx_strand_id
1 'polypeptide(L)'
;MGKIKLLKNNKKSLFMIISLMVFSFVILSYSILMMFSPILSDQNIGEINKAIALKGYKKFLMFFLYDGKALFVASTDILIYWVPLALSGLTFIVMSLRLTIHLVGYKSRTKKGVARIVRPIKSYQLTMILAWTLFVLLTLVSILSFLSATPFLMGVALKFSVTDFVSLDKDITSSFIQTLNGQFNQIYWLSFGLFSSYAGAGASQAAKRTWDLVGWFTLPIVIPFTSMIIAFVGTICGECSWWTINLHVLRDIDLQTGANLVQSYEKVEKPKIKEDKKAEKELIIKPETKKEVVSKGEYDQKLAKKCSLFFKNLTKMLEDSNNKDSFLYKQTIMRVEALTKEKNIDWNAIALEVEAQMNMFTETDRKFVELIEQLMINPRLNLFGRYKNDLEELIEGYKFAIKTWDLFAAEIKLEQIFAIAFRNEELLPKVGYCLKNRVSSSWKNIDEKKQVLTRLEIAKNDRDYKKYREICAEVIKEMSPIKPIITSYVDKIIYN
;
A
#
# COMPACT_ATOMS: atom_id res chain seq x y z
N MET A 1 -22.05 -1.22 -9.67
CA MET A 1 -22.72 -1.12 -8.34
C MET A 1 -21.78 -1.36 -7.13
N GLY A 2 -20.54 -1.85 -7.31
CA GLY A 2 -19.59 -2.10 -6.20
C GLY A 2 -19.11 -0.85 -5.45
N LYS A 3 -18.95 0.29 -6.17
CA LYS A 3 -18.40 1.56 -5.65
C LYS A 3 -19.14 2.13 -4.42
N ILE A 4 -20.43 1.87 -4.26
CA ILE A 4 -21.24 2.40 -3.13
C ILE A 4 -21.18 1.49 -1.90
N LYS A 5 -21.03 0.16 -2.07
CA LYS A 5 -20.94 -0.80 -0.94
C LYS A 5 -19.63 -0.65 -0.15
N LEU A 6 -18.53 -0.33 -0.84
CA LEU A 6 -17.19 -0.29 -0.26
C LEU A 6 -17.00 0.94 0.66
N LEU A 7 -17.54 2.10 0.27
CA LEU A 7 -17.49 3.31 1.08
C LEU A 7 -18.45 3.26 2.28
N LYS A 8 -19.58 2.57 2.14
CA LYS A 8 -20.59 2.43 3.19
C LYS A 8 -20.13 1.54 4.37
N ASN A 9 -19.16 0.65 4.15
CA ASN A 9 -18.62 -0.27 5.15
C ASN A 9 -17.19 0.07 5.62
N ASN A 10 -16.67 1.25 5.27
CA ASN A 10 -15.30 1.61 5.58
C ASN A 10 -15.13 2.07 7.04
N LYS A 11 -14.99 1.09 7.95
CA LYS A 11 -14.75 1.32 9.39
C LYS A 11 -13.49 2.14 9.66
N LYS A 12 -12.47 2.08 8.79
CA LYS A 12 -11.19 2.78 8.98
C LYS A 12 -11.34 4.30 8.82
N SER A 13 -12.10 4.74 7.81
CA SER A 13 -12.41 6.16 7.64
C SER A 13 -13.25 6.73 8.79
N LEU A 14 -14.19 5.93 9.30
CA LEU A 14 -15.01 6.32 10.43
C LEU A 14 -14.15 6.44 11.69
N PHE A 15 -13.25 5.48 11.92
CA PHE A 15 -12.30 5.51 13.02
C PHE A 15 -11.38 6.74 12.98
N MET A 16 -10.85 7.10 11.80
CA MET A 16 -10.09 8.34 11.61
C MET A 16 -10.87 9.57 12.12
N ILE A 17 -12.09 9.77 11.63
CA ILE A 17 -12.91 10.93 12.00
C ILE A 17 -13.19 10.94 13.51
N ILE A 18 -13.61 9.80 14.08
CA ILE A 18 -13.96 9.69 15.50
C ILE A 18 -12.73 9.91 16.38
N SER A 19 -11.59 9.30 16.06
CA SER A 19 -10.36 9.44 16.84
C SER A 19 -9.88 10.90 16.92
N LEU A 20 -9.96 11.64 15.80
CA LEU A 20 -9.60 13.05 15.76
C LEU A 20 -10.63 13.92 16.51
N MET A 21 -11.91 13.58 16.45
CA MET A 21 -12.94 14.23 17.27
C MET A 21 -12.70 14.03 18.77
N VAL A 22 -12.30 12.83 19.19
CA VAL A 22 -11.95 12.54 20.60
C VAL A 22 -10.75 13.37 21.04
N PHE A 23 -9.68 13.40 20.26
CA PHE A 23 -8.52 14.23 20.56
C PHE A 23 -8.88 15.72 20.65
N SER A 24 -9.65 16.20 19.68
CA SER A 24 -10.19 17.55 19.67
C SER A 24 -11.02 17.86 20.92
N PHE A 25 -11.88 16.94 21.34
CA PHE A 25 -12.71 17.11 22.54
C PHE A 25 -11.86 17.16 23.83
N VAL A 26 -10.81 16.34 23.92
CA VAL A 26 -9.87 16.36 25.05
C VAL A 26 -9.13 17.69 25.14
N ILE A 27 -8.66 18.23 24.02
CA ILE A 27 -7.98 19.54 24.00
C ILE A 27 -8.97 20.69 24.26
N LEU A 28 -10.21 20.57 23.77
CA LEU A 28 -11.27 21.52 24.04
C LEU A 28 -11.59 21.56 25.55
N SER A 29 -11.77 20.40 26.19
CA SER A 29 -12.05 20.32 27.62
C SER A 29 -10.87 20.79 28.46
N TYR A 30 -9.63 20.47 28.05
CA TYR A 30 -8.41 21.03 28.65
C TYR A 30 -8.45 22.56 28.62
N SER A 31 -8.69 23.15 27.45
CA SER A 31 -8.67 24.60 27.28
C SER A 31 -9.75 25.28 28.12
N ILE A 32 -10.97 24.72 28.17
CA ILE A 32 -12.07 25.24 28.99
C ILE A 32 -11.72 25.16 30.48
N LEU A 33 -11.21 24.02 30.95
CA LEU A 33 -10.85 23.84 32.35
C LEU A 33 -9.69 24.75 32.77
N MET A 34 -8.69 24.93 31.90
CA MET A 34 -7.61 25.88 32.12
C MET A 34 -8.13 27.32 32.15
N MET A 35 -8.97 27.73 31.19
CA MET A 35 -9.57 29.07 31.15
C MET A 35 -10.33 29.42 32.44
N PHE A 36 -10.97 28.45 33.09
CA PHE A 36 -11.67 28.66 34.36
C PHE A 36 -10.83 28.39 35.61
N SER A 37 -9.58 27.94 35.47
CA SER A 37 -8.70 27.65 36.62
C SER A 37 -8.21 28.96 37.25
N PRO A 38 -8.53 29.25 38.53
CA PRO A 38 -8.14 30.51 39.18
C PRO A 38 -6.64 30.78 39.25
N ILE A 39 -5.82 29.71 39.22
CA ILE A 39 -4.36 29.82 39.18
C ILE A 39 -3.85 30.55 37.92
N LEU A 40 -4.63 30.56 36.83
CA LEU A 40 -4.32 31.25 35.58
C LEU A 40 -4.90 32.67 35.53
N SER A 41 -4.65 33.46 36.58
CA SER A 41 -5.04 34.87 36.61
C SER A 41 -4.03 35.75 35.87
N ASP A 42 -4.48 36.91 35.37
CA ASP A 42 -3.60 37.92 34.77
C ASP A 42 -2.47 38.35 35.71
N GLN A 43 -2.76 38.40 37.01
CA GLN A 43 -1.76 38.68 38.04
C GLN A 43 -0.66 37.61 38.06
N ASN A 44 -1.03 36.33 38.19
CA ASN A 44 -0.07 35.24 38.26
C ASN A 44 0.74 35.10 36.96
N ILE A 45 0.09 35.24 35.80
CA ILE A 45 0.75 35.25 34.48
C ILE A 45 1.76 36.42 34.40
N GLY A 46 1.36 37.60 34.86
CA GLY A 46 2.22 38.78 34.91
C GLY A 46 3.44 38.59 35.81
N GLU A 47 3.25 38.04 37.01
CA GLU A 47 4.33 37.77 37.96
C GLU A 47 5.32 36.73 37.43
N ILE A 48 4.83 35.63 36.84
CA ILE A 48 5.66 34.59 36.22
C ILE A 48 6.51 35.16 35.09
N ASN A 49 5.91 35.90 34.17
CA ASN A 49 6.64 36.50 33.05
C ASN A 49 7.65 37.55 33.52
N LYS A 50 7.35 38.32 34.58
CA LYS A 50 8.33 39.25 35.19
C LYS A 50 9.52 38.50 35.76
N ALA A 51 9.31 37.40 36.49
CA ALA A 51 10.39 36.57 37.04
C ALA A 51 11.33 36.04 35.95
N ILE A 52 10.78 35.64 34.80
CA ILE A 52 11.56 35.20 33.63
C ILE A 52 12.33 36.38 33.00
N ALA A 53 11.67 37.53 32.83
CA ALA A 53 12.28 38.71 32.22
C ALA A 53 13.47 39.26 33.03
N LEU A 54 13.40 39.18 34.37
CA LEU A 54 14.50 39.59 35.27
C LEU A 54 15.78 38.77 35.07
N LYS A 55 15.69 37.58 34.47
CA LYS A 55 16.86 36.73 34.13
C LYS A 55 17.47 37.04 32.76
N GLY A 56 17.04 38.12 32.10
CA GLY A 56 17.62 38.58 30.83
C GLY A 56 16.96 37.98 29.59
N TYR A 57 15.91 37.16 29.74
CA TYR A 57 15.13 36.64 28.62
C TYR A 57 14.35 37.77 27.93
N LYS A 58 14.67 38.03 26.67
CA LYS A 58 14.00 39.02 25.82
C LYS A 58 13.08 38.33 24.82
N LYS A 59 12.05 39.03 24.36
CA LYS A 59 11.10 38.50 23.38
C LYS A 59 11.77 38.29 22.03
N PHE A 60 11.79 37.07 21.53
CA PHE A 60 12.34 36.70 20.21
C PHE A 60 11.23 36.57 19.15
N LEU A 61 10.04 36.09 19.56
CA LEU A 61 8.81 36.00 18.77
C LEU A 61 7.59 36.33 19.66
N MET A 62 6.37 36.39 19.12
CA MET A 62 5.16 36.70 19.91
C MET A 62 5.01 35.88 21.21
N PHE A 63 5.55 34.66 21.21
CA PHE A 63 5.30 33.61 22.19
C PHE A 63 6.57 32.96 22.76
N PHE A 64 7.76 33.38 22.30
CA PHE A 64 9.04 32.80 22.71
C PHE A 64 9.95 33.87 23.30
N LEU A 65 10.58 33.53 24.42
CA LEU A 65 11.56 34.34 25.12
C LEU A 65 12.95 33.69 24.97
N TYR A 66 13.98 34.50 24.74
CA TYR A 66 15.34 34.07 24.43
C TYR A 66 16.37 34.98 25.11
N ASP A 67 17.41 34.40 25.69
CA ASP A 67 18.49 35.11 26.39
C ASP A 67 19.84 35.10 25.64
N GLY A 68 19.89 34.52 24.42
CA GLY A 68 21.13 34.30 23.67
C GLY A 68 21.69 32.88 23.75
N LYS A 69 21.20 32.05 24.69
CA LYS A 69 21.66 30.66 24.87
C LYS A 69 20.51 29.66 25.02
N ALA A 70 19.43 30.07 25.65
CA ALA A 70 18.28 29.26 25.97
C ALA A 70 16.98 29.94 25.53
N LEU A 71 16.00 29.11 25.17
CA LEU A 71 14.67 29.51 24.73
C LEU A 71 13.61 29.00 25.73
N PHE A 72 12.65 29.86 26.01
CA PHE A 72 11.53 29.62 26.91
C PHE A 72 10.22 29.97 26.20
N VAL A 73 9.14 29.21 26.46
CA VAL A 73 7.81 29.51 25.91
C VAL A 73 7.08 30.43 26.88
N ALA A 74 6.75 31.65 26.46
CA ALA A 74 6.10 32.63 27.33
C ALA A 74 4.76 32.08 27.86
N SER A 75 4.45 32.35 29.13
CA SER A 75 3.14 32.04 29.70
C SER A 75 2.13 33.09 29.24
N THR A 76 1.18 32.72 28.39
CA THR A 76 0.12 33.63 27.93
C THR A 76 -1.21 32.90 27.90
N ASP A 77 -2.28 33.58 28.32
CA ASP A 77 -3.66 33.11 28.17
C ASP A 77 -3.98 32.66 26.74
N ILE A 78 -3.44 33.39 25.75
CA ILE A 78 -3.57 33.10 24.33
C ILE A 78 -3.07 31.68 24.00
N LEU A 79 -1.84 31.34 24.41
CA LEU A 79 -1.25 30.03 24.13
C LEU A 79 -1.81 28.94 25.03
N ILE A 80 -2.06 29.26 26.30
CA ILE A 80 -2.47 28.27 27.29
C ILE A 80 -3.86 27.76 26.95
N TYR A 81 -4.83 28.62 26.65
CA TYR A 81 -6.20 28.17 26.40
C TYR A 81 -6.90 28.76 25.17
N TRP A 82 -6.69 30.00 24.72
CA TRP A 82 -7.48 30.53 23.59
C TRP A 82 -7.20 29.87 22.24
N VAL A 83 -5.94 29.74 21.86
CA VAL A 83 -5.52 29.07 20.61
C VAL A 83 -5.91 27.60 20.60
N PRO A 84 -5.61 26.79 21.64
CA PRO A 84 -6.08 25.40 21.68
C PRO A 84 -7.61 25.29 21.71
N LEU A 85 -8.33 26.19 22.37
CA LEU A 85 -9.81 26.23 22.36
C LEU A 85 -10.35 26.48 20.95
N ALA A 86 -9.86 27.51 20.26
CA ALA A 86 -10.34 27.87 18.92
C ALA A 86 -10.05 26.75 17.91
N LEU A 87 -8.84 26.19 17.92
CA LEU A 87 -8.44 25.17 16.97
C LEU A 87 -9.14 23.82 17.22
N SER A 88 -9.32 23.44 18.49
CA SER A 88 -10.09 22.24 18.85
C SER A 88 -11.58 22.42 18.57
N GLY A 89 -12.17 23.60 18.81
CA GLY A 89 -13.54 23.89 18.40
C GLY A 89 -13.73 23.76 16.88
N LEU A 90 -12.84 24.37 16.11
CA LEU A 90 -12.86 24.28 14.64
C LEU A 90 -12.71 22.84 14.15
N THR A 91 -11.73 22.10 14.70
CA THR A 91 -11.50 20.70 14.30
C THR A 91 -12.72 19.83 14.60
N PHE A 92 -13.33 20.00 15.77
CA PHE A 92 -14.52 19.26 16.17
C PHE A 92 -15.70 19.55 15.24
N ILE A 93 -15.94 20.81 14.89
CA ILE A 93 -17.01 21.22 13.95
C ILE A 93 -16.76 20.61 12.57
N VAL A 94 -15.56 20.76 12.02
CA VAL A 94 -15.21 20.24 10.69
C VAL A 94 -15.37 18.72 10.64
N MET A 95 -14.91 18.00 11.66
CA MET A 95 -15.01 16.55 11.71
C MET A 95 -16.45 16.07 11.95
N SER A 96 -17.26 16.80 12.72
CA SER A 96 -18.69 16.51 12.89
C SER A 96 -19.46 16.65 11.58
N LEU A 97 -19.17 17.71 10.80
CA LEU A 97 -19.73 17.89 9.46
C LEU A 97 -19.31 16.74 8.54
N ARG A 98 -18.04 16.33 8.57
CA ARG A 98 -17.53 15.19 7.79
C ARG A 98 -18.17 13.87 8.20
N LEU A 99 -18.36 13.63 9.49
CA LEU A 99 -19.04 12.45 10.02
C LEU A 99 -20.48 12.40 9.50
N THR A 100 -21.19 13.52 9.53
CA THR A 100 -22.57 13.61 9.02
C THR A 100 -22.64 13.32 7.53
N ILE A 101 -21.73 13.91 6.74
CA ILE A 101 -21.61 13.64 5.29
C ILE A 101 -21.30 12.15 5.05
N HIS A 102 -20.44 11.55 5.85
CA HIS A 102 -20.10 10.13 5.75
C HIS A 102 -21.33 9.24 6.07
N LEU A 103 -22.05 9.53 7.15
CA LEU A 103 -23.20 8.71 7.57
C LEU A 103 -24.44 8.87 6.68
N VAL A 104 -24.76 10.11 6.28
CA VAL A 104 -25.97 10.44 5.51
C VAL A 104 -25.72 10.35 4.01
N GLY A 105 -24.58 10.87 3.54
CA GLY A 105 -24.26 10.95 2.11
C GLY A 105 -24.10 9.59 1.44
N TYR A 106 -23.58 8.58 2.15
CA TYR A 106 -23.49 7.19 1.64
C TYR A 106 -24.78 6.37 1.80
N LYS A 107 -25.74 6.84 2.60
CA LYS A 107 -27.08 6.22 2.74
C LYS A 107 -28.09 6.81 1.76
N SER A 108 -28.00 8.10 1.41
CA SER A 108 -28.96 8.77 0.53
C SER A 108 -28.80 8.34 -0.94
N ARG A 109 -29.84 7.70 -1.48
CA ARG A 109 -29.99 7.44 -2.92
C ARG A 109 -30.85 8.55 -3.53
N THR A 110 -30.50 8.99 -4.74
CA THR A 110 -31.38 9.83 -5.58
C THR A 110 -32.64 9.05 -5.96
N LYS A 111 -33.70 9.73 -6.44
CA LYS A 111 -34.94 9.09 -6.95
C LYS A 111 -34.68 8.02 -8.02
N LYS A 112 -33.53 8.05 -8.70
CA LYS A 112 -33.06 7.05 -9.68
C LYS A 112 -32.15 5.95 -9.09
N GLY A 113 -32.07 5.81 -7.77
CA GLY A 113 -31.27 4.77 -7.10
C GLY A 113 -29.76 5.01 -7.04
N VAL A 114 -29.24 6.10 -7.62
CA VAL A 114 -27.80 6.45 -7.61
C VAL A 114 -27.45 7.17 -6.31
N ALA A 115 -26.37 6.78 -5.62
CA ALA A 115 -25.90 7.50 -4.43
C ALA A 115 -25.59 8.98 -4.75
N ARG A 116 -26.02 9.91 -3.88
CA ARG A 116 -25.98 11.36 -4.15
C ARG A 116 -24.57 11.97 -4.17
N ILE A 117 -23.56 11.27 -3.66
CA ILE A 117 -22.16 11.73 -3.72
C ILE A 117 -21.62 11.48 -5.14
N VAL A 118 -21.59 12.56 -5.93
CA VAL A 118 -21.23 12.57 -7.36
C VAL A 118 -19.77 12.17 -7.62
N ARG A 119 -18.86 12.30 -6.63
CA ARG A 119 -17.43 11.93 -6.74
C ARG A 119 -16.83 11.48 -5.39
N PRO A 120 -16.99 10.21 -5.00
CA PRO A 120 -16.58 9.74 -3.67
C PRO A 120 -15.07 9.84 -3.39
N ILE A 121 -14.21 9.69 -4.41
CA ILE A 121 -12.75 9.75 -4.25
C ILE A 121 -12.29 11.15 -3.84
N LYS A 122 -12.76 12.19 -4.52
CA LYS A 122 -12.38 13.58 -4.22
C LYS A 122 -12.86 14.00 -2.83
N SER A 123 -14.07 13.57 -2.43
CA SER A 123 -14.60 13.82 -1.08
C SER A 123 -13.78 13.13 0.01
N TYR A 124 -13.30 11.91 -0.27
CA TYR A 124 -12.44 11.16 0.64
C TYR A 124 -11.05 11.79 0.77
N GLN A 125 -10.41 12.15 -0.36
CA GLN A 125 -9.11 12.84 -0.37
C GLN A 125 -9.15 14.16 0.41
N LEU A 126 -10.22 14.93 0.24
CA LEU A 126 -10.41 16.17 1.00
C LEU A 126 -10.54 15.90 2.50
N THR A 127 -11.24 14.83 2.89
CA THR A 127 -11.33 14.41 4.31
C THR A 127 -9.97 14.02 4.86
N MET A 128 -9.14 13.29 4.09
CA MET A 128 -7.78 12.91 4.48
C MET A 128 -6.86 14.12 4.68
N ILE A 129 -6.83 15.06 3.72
CA ILE A 129 -6.01 16.27 3.80
C ILE A 129 -6.40 17.10 5.02
N LEU A 130 -7.70 17.29 5.25
CA LEU A 130 -8.21 18.00 6.42
C LEU A 130 -7.83 17.30 7.73
N ALA A 131 -7.93 15.96 7.79
CA ALA A 131 -7.59 15.21 9.00
C ALA A 131 -6.11 15.36 9.35
N TRP A 132 -5.20 15.18 8.39
CA TRP A 132 -3.76 15.36 8.62
C TRP A 132 -3.40 16.80 9.02
N THR A 133 -3.94 17.78 8.31
CA THR A 133 -3.66 19.20 8.59
C THR A 133 -4.12 19.57 10.01
N LEU A 134 -5.35 19.19 10.38
CA LEU A 134 -5.89 19.50 11.70
C LEU A 134 -5.20 18.70 12.81
N PHE A 135 -4.80 17.45 12.56
CA PHE A 135 -4.01 16.65 13.50
C PHE A 135 -2.66 17.31 13.81
N VAL A 136 -1.91 17.72 12.77
CA VAL A 136 -0.60 18.38 12.94
C VAL A 136 -0.76 19.70 13.69
N LEU A 137 -1.72 20.53 13.28
CA LEU A 137 -1.98 21.81 13.95
C LEU A 137 -2.37 21.60 15.41
N LEU A 138 -3.29 20.67 15.71
CA LEU A 138 -3.71 20.38 17.08
C LEU A 138 -2.54 19.87 17.93
N THR A 139 -1.68 19.03 17.37
CA THR A 139 -0.50 18.50 18.06
C THR A 139 0.46 19.62 18.43
N LEU A 140 0.80 20.49 17.46
CA LEU A 140 1.70 21.63 17.69
C LEU A 140 1.13 22.60 18.73
N VAL A 141 -0.14 22.95 18.60
CA VAL A 141 -0.83 23.85 19.54
C VAL A 141 -0.93 23.24 20.94
N SER A 142 -1.20 21.93 21.04
CA SER A 142 -1.23 21.23 22.35
C SER A 142 0.13 21.28 23.02
N ILE A 143 1.22 20.98 22.29
CA ILE A 143 2.59 21.05 22.83
C ILE A 143 2.91 22.46 23.32
N LEU A 144 2.64 23.48 22.51
CA LEU A 144 2.90 24.88 22.88
C LEU A 144 2.07 25.31 24.11
N SER A 145 0.81 24.89 24.17
CA SER A 145 -0.07 25.13 25.31
C SER A 145 0.49 24.49 26.59
N PHE A 146 0.91 23.22 26.55
CA PHE A 146 1.54 22.56 27.70
C PHE A 146 2.82 23.28 28.13
N LEU A 147 3.69 23.64 27.19
CA LEU A 147 4.93 24.33 27.50
C LEU A 147 4.67 25.69 28.14
N SER A 148 3.73 26.46 27.60
CA SER A 148 3.33 27.76 28.15
C SER A 148 2.68 27.64 29.54
N ALA A 149 1.96 26.55 29.79
CA ALA A 149 1.29 26.24 31.04
C ALA A 149 2.18 25.53 32.08
N THR A 150 3.42 25.16 31.75
CA THR A 150 4.33 24.44 32.68
C THR A 150 4.50 25.10 34.05
N PRO A 151 4.55 26.44 34.19
CA PRO A 151 4.66 27.06 35.51
C PRO A 151 3.46 26.74 36.42
N PHE A 152 2.27 26.61 35.84
CA PHE A 152 1.02 26.37 36.56
C PHE A 152 0.72 24.88 36.75
N LEU A 153 1.01 24.07 35.73
CA LEU A 153 0.78 22.63 35.76
C LEU A 153 1.83 21.92 36.63
N MET A 154 3.10 22.25 36.42
CA MET A 154 4.22 21.49 36.99
C MET A 154 4.96 22.28 38.07
N GLY A 155 4.80 23.60 38.13
CA GLY A 155 5.52 24.45 39.06
C GLY A 155 6.98 24.64 38.68
N VAL A 156 7.33 24.55 37.39
CA VAL A 156 8.72 24.62 36.91
C VAL A 156 8.90 25.48 35.67
N ALA A 157 10.13 25.92 35.45
CA ALA A 157 10.57 26.56 34.22
C ALA A 157 11.36 25.58 33.34
N LEU A 158 10.79 25.17 32.22
CA LEU A 158 11.49 24.39 31.19
C LEU A 158 12.17 25.31 30.18
N LYS A 159 13.47 25.11 29.97
CA LYS A 159 14.25 25.82 28.95
C LYS A 159 14.85 24.86 27.93
N PHE A 160 14.89 25.31 26.69
CA PHE A 160 15.46 24.60 25.56
C PHE A 160 16.80 25.23 25.21
N SER A 161 17.87 24.45 25.19
CA SER A 161 19.21 24.94 24.85
C SER A 161 19.86 24.05 23.79
N VAL A 162 20.92 24.55 23.14
CA VAL A 162 21.65 23.76 22.14
C VAL A 162 22.44 22.62 22.79
N THR A 163 22.86 22.78 24.05
CA THR A 163 23.64 21.80 24.79
C THR A 163 22.78 20.74 25.47
N ASP A 164 21.65 21.15 26.05
CA ASP A 164 20.65 20.26 26.66
C ASP A 164 19.30 20.49 25.97
N PHE A 165 18.75 19.44 25.34
CA PHE A 165 17.49 19.49 24.60
C PHE A 165 16.34 20.08 25.44
N VAL A 166 16.26 19.70 26.72
CA VAL A 166 15.38 20.30 27.72
C VAL A 166 16.09 20.32 29.08
N SER A 167 16.09 21.45 29.78
CA SER A 167 16.59 21.56 31.15
C SER A 167 15.66 22.38 32.03
N LEU A 168 15.79 22.21 33.36
CA LEU A 168 15.05 22.96 34.37
C LEU A 168 15.87 24.17 34.84
N ASP A 169 15.26 25.36 34.84
CA ASP A 169 15.87 26.51 35.46
C ASP A 169 15.49 26.60 36.94
N LYS A 170 16.41 26.22 37.83
CA LYS A 170 16.16 26.12 39.28
C LYS A 170 15.83 27.48 39.91
N ASP A 171 16.47 28.54 39.46
CA ASP A 171 16.26 29.88 40.00
C ASP A 171 14.87 30.39 39.67
N ILE A 172 14.48 30.30 38.39
CA ILE A 172 13.14 30.73 37.94
C ILE A 172 12.06 29.85 38.59
N THR A 173 12.31 28.55 38.65
CA THR A 173 11.40 27.57 39.30
C THR A 173 11.16 27.94 40.78
N SER A 174 12.19 28.36 41.51
CA SER A 174 12.02 28.78 42.91
C SER A 174 11.10 29.99 43.07
N SER A 175 11.16 30.95 42.13
CA SER A 175 10.27 32.10 42.09
C SER A 175 8.82 31.69 41.79
N PHE A 176 8.61 30.74 40.88
CA PHE A 176 7.26 30.25 40.57
C PHE A 176 6.60 29.57 41.75
N ILE A 177 7.36 28.76 42.49
CA ILE A 177 6.85 28.05 43.69
C ILE A 177 6.43 29.05 44.77
N GLN A 178 7.16 30.15 44.94
CA GLN A 178 6.80 31.21 45.89
C GLN A 178 5.51 31.93 45.45
N THR A 179 5.41 32.32 44.18
CA THR A 179 4.24 32.99 43.62
C THR A 179 2.98 32.13 43.66
N LEU A 180 3.08 30.84 43.34
CA LEU A 180 1.95 29.92 43.21
C LEU A 180 1.70 29.07 44.48
N ASN A 181 2.34 29.42 45.60
CA ASN A 181 2.25 28.64 46.82
C ASN A 181 0.79 28.50 47.29
N GLY A 182 0.35 27.26 47.54
CA GLY A 182 -1.02 26.95 47.96
C GLY A 182 -2.10 27.13 46.89
N GLN A 183 -1.73 27.48 45.64
CA GLN A 183 -2.69 27.70 44.54
C GLN A 183 -2.75 26.54 43.53
N PHE A 184 -1.83 25.56 43.62
CA PHE A 184 -1.82 24.39 42.71
C PHE A 184 -3.11 23.54 42.78
N ASN A 185 -3.86 23.61 43.88
CA ASN A 185 -5.18 22.99 44.00
C ASN A 185 -6.27 23.68 43.16
N GLN A 186 -6.02 24.89 42.67
CA GLN A 186 -6.95 25.67 41.84
C GLN A 186 -6.82 25.34 40.36
N ILE A 187 -6.05 24.32 39.99
CA ILE A 187 -6.00 23.84 38.61
C ILE A 187 -7.14 22.83 38.38
N TYR A 188 -8.06 23.18 37.49
CA TYR A 188 -9.26 22.39 37.26
C TYR A 188 -9.08 21.27 36.23
N TRP A 189 -7.87 21.13 35.66
CA TRP A 189 -7.62 20.05 34.71
C TRP A 189 -7.76 18.67 35.37
N LEU A 190 -8.51 17.79 34.70
CA LEU A 190 -9.07 16.57 35.30
C LEU A 190 -8.00 15.59 35.82
N SER A 191 -6.79 15.60 35.24
CA SER A 191 -5.68 14.77 35.71
C SER A 191 -5.09 15.22 37.06
N PHE A 192 -5.44 16.42 37.55
CA PHE A 192 -4.95 16.98 38.81
C PHE A 192 -5.92 16.83 39.98
N GLY A 193 -7.13 16.33 39.74
CA GLY A 193 -8.14 16.13 40.79
C GLY A 193 -7.70 15.23 41.95
N LEU A 194 -6.63 14.45 41.77
CA LEU A 194 -6.07 13.53 42.78
C LEU A 194 -4.86 14.10 43.55
N PHE A 195 -4.36 15.28 43.16
CA PHE A 195 -3.05 15.78 43.59
C PHE A 195 -3.09 17.20 44.16
N SER A 196 -4.29 17.71 44.42
CA SER A 196 -4.55 19.07 44.90
C SER A 196 -3.88 19.42 46.23
N SER A 197 -3.44 18.46 47.05
CA SER A 197 -2.84 18.74 48.37
C SER A 197 -1.33 19.05 48.36
N TYR A 198 -0.66 19.04 47.21
CA TYR A 198 0.80 19.21 47.12
C TYR A 198 1.20 20.59 46.55
N ALA A 199 2.34 21.12 47.01
CA ALA A 199 2.88 22.41 46.60
C ALA A 199 3.67 22.41 45.26
N GLY A 200 3.36 21.47 44.35
CA GLY A 200 4.04 21.34 43.04
C GLY A 200 5.32 20.48 43.05
N ALA A 201 5.95 20.31 41.88
CA ALA A 201 7.12 19.43 41.70
C ALA A 201 8.34 19.82 42.58
N GLY A 202 8.45 21.09 42.97
CA GLY A 202 9.52 21.58 43.84
C GLY A 202 9.47 21.03 45.27
N ALA A 203 8.26 20.79 45.82
CA ALA A 203 8.11 20.20 47.16
C ALA A 203 8.51 18.71 47.16
N SER A 204 8.14 17.97 46.11
CA SER A 204 8.51 16.56 45.94
C SER A 204 10.02 16.37 45.75
N GLN A 205 10.70 17.34 45.13
CA GLN A 205 12.15 17.35 44.96
C GLN A 205 12.89 17.55 46.29
N ALA A 206 12.39 18.44 47.16
CA ALA A 206 12.96 18.67 48.49
C ALA A 206 12.80 17.46 49.43
N ALA A 207 11.69 16.72 49.30
CA ALA A 207 11.39 15.54 50.12
C ALA A 207 11.99 14.22 49.59
N LYS A 208 12.79 14.25 48.51
CA LYS A 208 13.37 13.06 47.83
C LYS A 208 12.32 12.01 47.42
N ARG A 209 11.11 12.44 47.05
CA ARG A 209 10.03 11.55 46.63
C ARG A 209 9.98 11.44 45.10
N THR A 210 10.87 10.64 44.54
CA THR A 210 11.04 10.50 43.09
C THR A 210 9.77 10.07 42.38
N TRP A 211 8.98 9.15 42.96
CA TRP A 211 7.73 8.68 42.37
C TRP A 211 6.64 9.75 42.31
N ASP A 212 6.51 10.56 43.37
CA ASP A 212 5.58 11.69 43.41
C ASP A 212 5.94 12.73 42.35
N LEU A 213 7.25 12.98 42.16
CA LEU A 213 7.76 13.88 41.13
C LEU A 213 7.46 13.37 39.71
N VAL A 214 7.68 12.08 39.44
CA VAL A 214 7.34 11.46 38.14
C VAL A 214 5.84 11.51 37.89
N GLY A 215 5.01 11.23 38.90
CA GLY A 215 3.56 11.39 38.81
C GLY A 215 3.19 12.83 38.43
N TRP A 216 3.78 13.82 39.10
CA TRP A 216 3.51 15.24 38.86
C TRP A 216 3.79 15.69 37.42
N PHE A 217 4.88 15.20 36.82
CA PHE A 217 5.23 15.54 35.44
C PHE A 217 4.38 14.81 34.39
N THR A 218 3.83 13.64 34.72
CA THR A 218 3.14 12.78 33.74
C THR A 218 1.63 12.99 33.69
N LEU A 219 1.01 13.28 34.84
CA LEU A 219 -0.43 13.52 34.95
C LEU A 219 -0.98 14.58 33.99
N PRO A 220 -0.37 15.78 33.84
CA PRO A 220 -0.92 16.83 32.99
C PRO A 220 -1.06 16.38 31.52
N ILE A 221 -0.20 15.45 31.10
CA ILE A 221 0.04 15.09 29.71
C ILE A 221 -0.59 13.73 29.36
N VAL A 222 -0.91 12.86 30.33
CA VAL A 222 -1.32 11.47 30.05
C VAL A 222 -2.59 11.35 29.19
N ILE A 223 -3.66 12.10 29.52
CA ILE A 223 -4.94 12.05 28.77
C ILE A 223 -4.77 12.70 27.37
N PRO A 224 -4.20 13.91 27.25
CA PRO A 224 -3.93 14.54 25.96
C PRO A 224 -3.01 13.71 25.06
N PHE A 225 -1.95 13.13 25.61
CA PHE A 225 -0.99 12.31 24.87
C PHE A 225 -1.60 11.01 24.38
N THR A 226 -2.39 10.33 25.22
CA THR A 226 -3.08 9.09 24.83
C THR A 226 -4.07 9.35 23.69
N SER A 227 -4.86 10.44 23.79
CA SER A 227 -5.80 10.81 22.73
C SER A 227 -5.10 11.26 21.44
N MET A 228 -3.95 11.94 21.54
CA MET A 228 -3.09 12.26 20.40
C MET A 228 -2.59 11.00 19.68
N ILE A 229 -2.11 9.99 20.42
CA ILE A 229 -1.69 8.70 19.83
C ILE A 229 -2.85 8.02 19.13
N ILE A 230 -4.03 7.97 19.76
CA ILE A 230 -5.23 7.38 19.15
C ILE A 230 -5.62 8.11 17.86
N ALA A 231 -5.56 9.44 17.84
CA ALA A 231 -5.80 10.25 16.65
C ALA A 231 -4.75 10.02 15.55
N PHE A 232 -3.49 9.86 15.91
CA PHE A 232 -2.42 9.52 14.96
C PHE A 232 -2.67 8.16 14.31
N VAL A 233 -2.91 7.12 15.12
CA VAL A 233 -3.23 5.77 14.64
C VAL A 233 -4.49 5.79 13.78
N GLY A 234 -5.52 6.54 14.17
CA GLY A 234 -6.73 6.72 13.38
C GLY A 234 -6.49 7.37 12.02
N THR A 235 -5.66 8.42 11.97
CA THR A 235 -5.31 9.13 10.73
C THR A 235 -4.54 8.23 9.76
N ILE A 236 -3.57 7.46 10.26
CA ILE A 236 -2.85 6.43 9.49
C ILE A 236 -3.80 5.35 8.97
N CYS A 237 -4.71 4.86 9.81
CA CYS A 237 -5.70 3.87 9.40
C CYS A 237 -6.62 4.38 8.27
N GLY A 238 -7.02 5.66 8.34
CA GLY A 238 -7.74 6.34 7.26
C GLY A 238 -6.94 6.34 5.96
N GLU A 239 -5.67 6.71 6.02
CA GLU A 239 -4.78 6.76 4.84
C GLU A 239 -4.60 5.40 4.17
N CYS A 240 -4.37 4.34 4.94
CA CYS A 240 -4.30 2.98 4.38
C CYS A 240 -5.61 2.55 3.70
N SER A 241 -6.74 3.08 4.17
CA SER A 241 -8.04 2.85 3.56
C SER A 241 -8.19 3.60 2.23
N TRP A 242 -7.61 4.80 2.10
CA TRP A 242 -7.55 5.54 0.83
C TRP A 242 -6.85 4.71 -0.25
N TRP A 243 -5.68 4.16 0.07
CA TRP A 243 -4.90 3.32 -0.84
C TRP A 243 -5.73 2.14 -1.36
N THR A 244 -6.46 1.48 -0.44
CA THR A 244 -7.35 0.37 -0.76
C THR A 244 -8.52 0.81 -1.66
N ILE A 245 -9.15 1.95 -1.37
CA ILE A 245 -10.23 2.52 -2.19
C ILE A 245 -9.70 2.88 -3.58
N ASN A 246 -8.51 3.47 -3.68
CA ASN A 246 -7.93 3.90 -4.94
C ASN A 246 -7.60 2.69 -5.83
N LEU A 247 -6.96 1.65 -5.27
CA LEU A 247 -6.73 0.38 -5.97
C LEU A 247 -8.02 -0.26 -6.47
N HIS A 248 -9.07 -0.30 -5.65
CA HIS A 248 -10.36 -0.86 -6.09
C HIS A 248 -11.04 -0.03 -7.17
N VAL A 249 -10.94 1.30 -7.12
CA VAL A 249 -11.50 2.15 -8.17
C VAL A 249 -10.69 2.04 -9.45
N LEU A 250 -9.36 1.97 -9.36
CA LEU A 250 -8.50 1.68 -10.49
C LEU A 250 -8.85 0.30 -11.08
N ARG A 251 -9.14 -0.72 -10.27
CA ARG A 251 -9.61 -2.04 -10.75
C ARG A 251 -10.93 -1.94 -11.48
N ASP A 252 -11.87 -1.16 -10.98
CA ASP A 252 -13.14 -0.92 -11.67
C ASP A 252 -12.95 -0.12 -12.98
N ILE A 253 -12.00 0.82 -13.05
CA ILE A 253 -11.68 1.57 -14.27
C ILE A 253 -11.00 0.65 -15.27
N ASP A 254 -10.05 -0.17 -14.82
CA ASP A 254 -9.37 -1.20 -15.61
C ASP A 254 -10.39 -2.20 -16.20
N LEU A 255 -11.36 -2.64 -15.40
CA LEU A 255 -12.46 -3.50 -15.86
C LEU A 255 -13.41 -2.81 -16.86
N GLN A 256 -13.57 -1.48 -16.80
CA GLN A 256 -14.48 -0.72 -17.68
C GLN A 256 -13.81 -0.18 -18.96
N THR A 257 -12.52 0.12 -18.89
CA THR A 257 -11.74 0.76 -19.98
C THR A 257 -10.71 -0.19 -20.58
N GLY A 258 -10.52 -1.36 -19.99
CA GLY A 258 -9.46 -2.29 -20.35
C GLY A 258 -8.07 -1.80 -19.96
N ALA A 259 -7.89 -0.71 -19.22
CA ALA A 259 -6.57 -0.26 -18.77
C ALA A 259 -5.96 -1.24 -17.72
N ASN A 260 -4.65 -1.19 -17.50
CA ASN A 260 -3.94 -1.93 -16.42
C ASN A 260 -3.35 -0.94 -15.40
N LEU A 261 -4.11 0.08 -15.02
CA LEU A 261 -3.64 1.12 -14.11
C LEU A 261 -3.33 0.54 -12.72
N VAL A 262 -4.06 -0.47 -12.25
CA VAL A 262 -3.86 -1.08 -10.92
C VAL A 262 -2.48 -1.68 -10.75
N GLN A 263 -1.96 -2.39 -11.75
CA GLN A 263 -0.64 -3.03 -11.68
C GLN A 263 0.48 -2.00 -11.46
N SER A 264 0.31 -0.76 -11.94
CA SER A 264 1.27 0.33 -11.70
C SER A 264 1.24 0.88 -10.27
N TYR A 265 0.09 0.81 -9.57
CA TYR A 265 -0.07 1.26 -8.19
C TYR A 265 0.06 0.13 -7.15
N GLU A 266 0.04 -1.14 -7.57
CA GLU A 266 0.20 -2.30 -6.69
C GLU A 266 1.67 -2.56 -6.28
N LYS A 267 2.63 -1.77 -6.80
CA LYS A 267 4.08 -1.85 -6.53
C LYS A 267 4.51 -1.53 -5.08
N VAL A 268 3.59 -1.51 -4.12
CA VAL A 268 3.95 -1.73 -2.72
C VAL A 268 3.60 -3.17 -2.44
N GLU A 269 4.59 -4.06 -2.54
CA GLU A 269 4.49 -5.42 -2.01
C GLU A 269 3.82 -5.31 -0.65
N LYS A 270 2.59 -5.84 -0.50
CA LYS A 270 1.98 -5.93 0.82
C LYS A 270 3.04 -6.60 1.69
N PRO A 271 3.48 -5.98 2.80
CA PRO A 271 4.27 -6.73 3.77
C PRO A 271 3.42 -7.96 4.07
N LYS A 272 3.99 -9.15 3.85
CA LYS A 272 3.36 -10.40 4.21
C LYS A 272 3.16 -10.35 5.73
N ILE A 273 2.06 -9.74 6.17
CA ILE A 273 1.55 -9.93 7.52
C ILE A 273 1.20 -11.40 7.52
N LYS A 274 2.09 -12.19 8.12
CA LYS A 274 1.81 -13.56 8.48
C LYS A 274 0.55 -13.47 9.35
N GLU A 275 -0.60 -13.80 8.77
CA GLU A 275 -1.68 -14.29 9.57
C GLU A 275 -1.10 -15.47 10.34
N ASP A 276 -1.04 -15.35 11.67
CA ASP A 276 -0.73 -16.46 12.56
C ASP A 276 -1.81 -17.53 12.35
N LYS A 277 -1.63 -18.34 11.30
CA LYS A 277 -2.03 -19.73 11.35
C LYS A 277 -1.13 -20.37 12.39
N LYS A 278 -1.65 -20.52 13.59
CA LYS A 278 -1.14 -21.52 14.53
C LYS A 278 -1.06 -22.86 13.80
N ALA A 279 0.13 -23.48 13.90
CA ALA A 279 0.59 -24.73 13.29
C ALA A 279 0.83 -24.64 11.76
N GLU A 280 2.01 -24.87 11.19
CA GLU A 280 3.20 -25.62 11.61
C GLU A 280 4.45 -25.03 10.91
N LYS A 281 5.60 -25.22 11.54
CA LYS A 281 6.87 -24.52 11.26
C LYS A 281 7.49 -24.91 9.91
N GLU A 282 7.70 -23.93 9.03
CA GLU A 282 8.84 -23.92 8.10
C GLU A 282 9.62 -22.61 8.27
N LEU A 283 10.85 -22.74 8.79
CA LEU A 283 11.86 -21.69 8.82
C LEU A 283 12.62 -21.74 7.50
N ILE A 284 12.43 -20.69 6.69
CA ILE A 284 13.31 -20.37 5.56
C ILE A 284 14.63 -19.83 6.12
N ILE A 285 15.71 -20.56 5.88
CA ILE A 285 17.09 -20.08 6.02
C ILE A 285 17.45 -19.35 4.72
N LYS A 286 17.91 -18.09 4.84
CA LYS A 286 18.53 -17.31 3.75
C LYS A 286 19.90 -17.91 3.39
N PRO A 287 20.37 -17.72 2.15
CA PRO A 287 21.46 -18.49 1.59
C PRO A 287 22.79 -18.07 2.20
N GLU A 288 23.43 -18.98 2.91
CA GLU A 288 24.88 -18.97 3.07
C GLU A 288 25.45 -20.20 2.37
N THR A 289 26.39 -19.88 1.48
CA THR A 289 27.28 -20.74 0.71
C THR A 289 27.81 -21.92 1.53
N LYS A 290 27.13 -23.07 1.48
CA LYS A 290 27.73 -24.37 1.81
C LYS A 290 27.23 -25.43 0.84
N LYS A 291 28.19 -26.14 0.24
CA LYS A 291 27.96 -27.34 -0.57
C LYS A 291 27.25 -28.38 0.29
N GLU A 292 25.93 -28.47 0.19
CA GLU A 292 25.17 -29.58 0.76
C GLU A 292 25.01 -30.67 -0.30
N VAL A 293 25.53 -31.84 0.04
CA VAL A 293 25.27 -33.10 -0.64
C VAL A 293 23.78 -33.40 -0.46
N VAL A 294 22.96 -33.00 -1.42
CA VAL A 294 21.54 -33.34 -1.46
C VAL A 294 21.43 -34.87 -1.50
N SER A 295 20.74 -35.45 -0.51
CA SER A 295 20.48 -36.89 -0.49
C SER A 295 19.69 -37.28 -1.75
N LYS A 296 20.11 -38.36 -2.42
CA LYS A 296 19.57 -38.81 -3.71
C LYS A 296 18.04 -38.95 -3.70
N GLY A 297 17.45 -39.34 -2.56
CA GLY A 297 16.00 -39.53 -2.40
C GLY A 297 15.18 -38.23 -2.42
N GLU A 298 15.69 -37.12 -1.90
CA GLU A 298 14.94 -35.83 -1.89
C GLU A 298 15.01 -35.13 -3.26
N TYR A 299 16.12 -35.31 -3.97
CA TYR A 299 16.30 -34.86 -5.36
C TYR A 299 15.30 -35.56 -6.30
N ASP A 300 15.21 -36.90 -6.21
CA ASP A 300 14.32 -37.70 -7.05
C ASP A 300 12.84 -37.36 -6.80
N GLN A 301 12.44 -37.08 -5.56
CA GLN A 301 11.05 -36.72 -5.22
C GLN A 301 10.62 -35.35 -5.79
N LYS A 302 11.52 -34.36 -5.76
CA LYS A 302 11.26 -33.03 -6.36
C LYS A 302 11.22 -33.10 -7.89
N LEU A 303 12.14 -33.87 -8.49
CA LEU A 303 12.19 -34.07 -9.94
C LEU A 303 10.96 -34.82 -10.45
N ALA A 304 10.53 -35.87 -9.73
CA ALA A 304 9.31 -36.62 -10.01
C ALA A 304 8.08 -35.71 -10.09
N LYS A 305 7.87 -34.90 -9.04
CA LYS A 305 6.76 -33.96 -8.98
C LYS A 305 6.78 -32.96 -10.15
N LYS A 306 7.96 -32.45 -10.51
CA LYS A 306 8.13 -31.49 -11.61
C LYS A 306 7.78 -32.12 -12.97
N CYS A 307 8.28 -33.33 -13.24
CA CYS A 307 8.00 -34.05 -14.49
C CYS A 307 6.52 -34.44 -14.61
N SER A 308 5.92 -34.97 -13.53
CA SER A 308 4.49 -35.30 -13.52
C SER A 308 3.60 -34.07 -13.72
N LEU A 309 3.99 -32.92 -13.16
CA LEU A 309 3.25 -31.67 -13.34
C LEU A 309 3.32 -31.17 -14.79
N PHE A 310 4.49 -31.26 -15.43
CA PHE A 310 4.65 -30.90 -16.84
C PHE A 310 3.68 -31.67 -17.74
N PHE A 311 3.66 -33.00 -17.67
CA PHE A 311 2.79 -33.81 -18.53
C PHE A 311 1.30 -33.57 -18.23
N LYS A 312 0.92 -33.37 -16.96
CA LYS A 312 -0.46 -33.00 -16.60
C LYS A 312 -0.87 -31.65 -17.21
N ASN A 313 0.00 -30.65 -17.14
CA ASN A 313 -0.25 -29.33 -17.73
C ASN A 313 -0.30 -29.41 -19.26
N LEU A 314 0.57 -30.20 -19.89
CA LEU A 314 0.56 -30.44 -21.33
C LEU A 314 -0.74 -31.13 -21.79
N THR A 315 -1.19 -32.17 -21.08
CA THR A 315 -2.48 -32.80 -21.36
C THR A 315 -3.61 -31.78 -21.30
N LYS A 316 -3.69 -31.02 -20.20
CA LYS A 316 -4.73 -30.00 -20.02
C LYS A 316 -4.71 -28.95 -21.15
N MET A 317 -3.52 -28.48 -21.53
CA MET A 317 -3.36 -27.52 -22.63
C MET A 317 -3.93 -28.08 -23.95
N LEU A 318 -3.65 -29.35 -24.26
CA LEU A 318 -4.14 -30.01 -25.47
C LEU A 318 -5.66 -30.29 -25.40
N GLU A 319 -6.22 -30.57 -24.22
CA GLU A 319 -7.66 -30.70 -24.03
C GLU A 319 -8.38 -29.36 -24.24
N ASP A 320 -7.89 -28.30 -23.60
CA ASP A 320 -8.48 -26.97 -23.62
C ASP A 320 -8.39 -26.33 -25.02
N SER A 321 -7.32 -26.64 -25.78
CA SER A 321 -7.17 -26.23 -27.19
C SER A 321 -7.90 -27.15 -28.19
N ASN A 322 -8.69 -28.12 -27.70
CA ASN A 322 -9.45 -29.08 -28.51
C ASN A 322 -8.58 -29.91 -29.48
N ASN A 323 -7.38 -30.31 -29.04
CA ASN A 323 -6.40 -31.06 -29.82
C ASN A 323 -6.32 -32.55 -29.40
N LYS A 324 -7.44 -33.12 -28.94
CA LYS A 324 -7.52 -34.48 -28.37
C LYS A 324 -7.25 -35.60 -29.39
N ASP A 325 -7.44 -35.34 -30.67
CA ASP A 325 -7.22 -36.35 -31.70
C ASP A 325 -5.75 -36.44 -32.16
N SER A 326 -4.90 -35.50 -31.72
CA SER A 326 -3.49 -35.46 -32.12
C SER A 326 -2.70 -36.65 -31.60
N PHE A 327 -1.71 -37.07 -32.39
CA PHE A 327 -0.73 -38.09 -31.98
C PHE A 327 -0.02 -37.69 -30.67
N LEU A 328 0.31 -36.40 -30.53
CA LEU A 328 0.96 -35.85 -29.35
C LEU A 328 0.11 -35.97 -28.08
N TYR A 329 -1.20 -35.73 -28.17
CA TYR A 329 -2.12 -35.93 -27.04
C TYR A 329 -2.17 -37.39 -26.59
N LYS A 330 -2.28 -38.32 -27.54
CA LYS A 330 -2.29 -39.76 -27.26
C LYS A 330 -1.00 -40.20 -26.57
N GLN A 331 0.16 -39.73 -27.04
CA GLN A 331 1.45 -39.99 -26.40
C GLN A 331 1.52 -39.40 -24.98
N THR A 332 1.05 -38.17 -24.80
CA THR A 332 1.06 -37.48 -23.50
C THR A 332 0.22 -38.21 -22.46
N ILE A 333 -1.00 -38.65 -22.83
CA ILE A 333 -1.87 -39.43 -21.93
C ILE A 333 -1.23 -40.77 -21.57
N MET A 334 -0.71 -41.51 -22.54
CA MET A 334 0.01 -42.76 -22.27
C MET A 334 1.16 -42.54 -21.29
N ARG A 335 1.86 -41.41 -21.40
CA ARG A 335 2.95 -41.05 -20.49
C ARG A 335 2.45 -40.72 -19.09
N VAL A 336 1.36 -39.95 -18.95
CA VAL A 336 0.74 -39.67 -17.64
C VAL A 336 0.29 -40.97 -16.95
N GLU A 337 -0.26 -41.92 -17.72
CA GLU A 337 -0.63 -43.23 -17.20
C GLU A 337 0.57 -44.07 -16.78
N ALA A 338 1.65 -44.11 -17.57
CA ALA A 338 2.88 -44.81 -17.22
C ALA A 338 3.48 -44.24 -15.93
N LEU A 339 3.54 -42.91 -15.81
CA LEU A 339 4.08 -42.20 -14.64
C LEU A 339 3.27 -42.42 -13.35
N THR A 340 2.02 -42.91 -13.45
CA THR A 340 1.17 -43.21 -12.28
C THR A 340 1.14 -44.69 -11.91
N LYS A 341 1.44 -45.60 -12.86
CA LYS A 341 1.35 -47.05 -12.67
C LYS A 341 2.70 -47.74 -12.44
N GLU A 342 3.80 -47.20 -12.98
CA GLU A 342 5.13 -47.81 -12.88
C GLU A 342 5.79 -47.55 -11.51
N LYS A 343 6.37 -48.60 -10.91
CA LYS A 343 7.02 -48.51 -9.58
C LYS A 343 8.49 -48.05 -9.64
N ASN A 344 9.17 -48.23 -10.77
CA ASN A 344 10.59 -47.92 -10.96
C ASN A 344 10.78 -47.01 -12.18
N ILE A 345 10.57 -45.71 -12.00
CA ILE A 345 10.70 -44.71 -13.06
C ILE A 345 12.08 -44.05 -12.97
N ASP A 346 12.84 -44.04 -14.08
CA ASP A 346 14.06 -43.24 -14.19
C ASP A 346 13.72 -41.78 -14.47
N TRP A 347 13.59 -40.99 -13.40
CA TRP A 347 13.23 -39.58 -13.48
C TRP A 347 14.23 -38.71 -14.24
N ASN A 348 15.49 -39.11 -14.39
CA ASN A 348 16.46 -38.37 -15.20
C ASN A 348 16.19 -38.56 -16.70
N ALA A 349 15.87 -39.79 -17.11
CA ALA A 349 15.42 -40.05 -18.48
C ALA A 349 14.11 -39.30 -18.81
N ILE A 350 13.16 -39.25 -17.85
CA ILE A 350 11.94 -38.44 -18.01
C ILE A 350 12.27 -36.95 -18.14
N ALA A 351 13.20 -36.43 -17.33
CA ALA A 351 13.57 -35.02 -17.38
C ALA A 351 14.16 -34.63 -18.75
N LEU A 352 15.02 -35.48 -19.34
CA LEU A 352 15.54 -35.28 -20.69
C LEU A 352 14.44 -35.29 -21.76
N GLU A 353 13.43 -36.16 -21.60
CA GLU A 353 12.25 -36.18 -22.47
C GLU A 353 11.44 -34.87 -22.34
N VAL A 354 11.23 -34.38 -21.12
CA VAL A 354 10.54 -33.11 -20.84
C VAL A 354 11.30 -31.94 -21.48
N GLU A 355 12.63 -31.89 -21.36
CA GLU A 355 13.44 -30.85 -21.99
C GLU A 355 13.35 -30.90 -23.52
N ALA A 356 13.40 -32.09 -24.11
CA ALA A 356 13.25 -32.28 -25.55
C ALA A 356 11.87 -31.80 -26.04
N GLN A 357 10.79 -32.17 -25.34
CA GLN A 357 9.45 -31.69 -25.67
C GLN A 357 9.33 -30.18 -25.48
N MET A 358 9.83 -29.63 -24.38
CA MET A 358 9.80 -28.19 -24.12
C MET A 358 10.54 -27.41 -25.21
N ASN A 359 11.69 -27.92 -25.69
CA ASN A 359 12.41 -27.31 -26.79
C ASN A 359 11.63 -27.42 -28.11
N MET A 360 11.02 -28.58 -28.43
CA MET A 360 10.19 -28.75 -29.62
C MET A 360 9.05 -27.72 -29.68
N PHE A 361 8.41 -27.43 -28.54
CA PHE A 361 7.35 -26.44 -28.48
C PHE A 361 7.83 -25.00 -28.55
N THR A 362 9.00 -24.69 -28.00
CA THR A 362 9.36 -23.29 -27.67
C THR A 362 10.59 -22.77 -28.39
N GLU A 363 11.31 -23.58 -29.19
CA GLU A 363 12.56 -23.15 -29.82
C GLU A 363 12.39 -21.93 -30.73
N THR A 364 11.39 -21.96 -31.63
CA THR A 364 11.11 -20.83 -32.52
C THR A 364 10.61 -19.62 -31.73
N ASP A 365 9.79 -19.87 -30.71
CA ASP A 365 9.17 -18.83 -29.90
C ASP A 365 10.18 -18.09 -29.03
N ARG A 366 11.17 -18.80 -28.47
CA ARG A 366 12.28 -18.19 -27.70
C ARG A 366 13.07 -17.20 -28.56
N LYS A 367 13.43 -17.60 -29.79
CA LYS A 367 14.13 -16.72 -30.75
C LYS A 367 13.30 -15.47 -31.07
N PHE A 368 11.99 -15.62 -31.19
CA PHE A 368 11.09 -14.49 -31.38
C PHE A 368 11.01 -13.58 -30.15
N VAL A 369 10.85 -14.14 -28.95
CA VAL A 369 10.79 -13.36 -27.70
C VAL A 369 12.09 -12.59 -27.46
N GLU A 370 13.25 -13.20 -27.73
CA GLU A 370 14.57 -12.54 -27.67
C GLU A 370 14.67 -11.37 -28.66
N LEU A 371 14.16 -11.53 -29.88
CA LEU A 371 14.09 -10.45 -30.86
C LEU A 371 13.24 -9.28 -30.34
N ILE A 372 12.08 -9.56 -29.76
CA ILE A 372 11.20 -8.53 -29.20
C ILE A 372 11.89 -7.79 -28.04
N GLU A 373 12.55 -8.52 -27.15
CA GLU A 373 13.31 -7.94 -26.03
C GLU A 373 14.41 -6.99 -26.53
N GLN A 374 15.17 -7.40 -27.55
CA GLN A 374 16.21 -6.55 -28.16
C GLN A 374 15.62 -5.27 -28.77
N LEU A 375 14.47 -5.38 -29.45
CA LEU A 375 13.78 -4.23 -30.05
C LEU A 375 13.24 -3.26 -29.00
N MET A 376 12.89 -3.73 -27.80
CA MET A 376 12.42 -2.88 -26.70
C MET A 376 13.53 -2.08 -26.02
N ILE A 377 14.74 -2.64 -25.97
CA ILE A 377 15.92 -2.03 -25.34
C ILE A 377 16.51 -0.95 -26.26
N ASN A 378 16.28 -1.02 -27.57
CA ASN A 378 16.83 -0.07 -28.52
C ASN A 378 16.24 1.35 -28.33
N PRO A 379 17.04 2.34 -27.88
CA PRO A 379 16.54 3.68 -27.57
C PRO A 379 16.17 4.50 -28.81
N ARG A 380 16.53 4.05 -30.02
CA ARG A 380 16.24 4.76 -31.27
C ARG A 380 14.82 4.51 -31.81
N LEU A 381 14.14 3.46 -31.34
CA LEU A 381 12.85 3.03 -31.87
C LEU A 381 11.85 2.86 -30.71
N ASN A 382 10.90 3.78 -30.56
CA ASN A 382 9.78 3.58 -29.64
C ASN A 382 8.69 2.69 -30.27
N LEU A 383 9.09 1.48 -30.71
CA LEU A 383 8.27 0.59 -31.54
C LEU A 383 6.98 0.12 -30.84
N PHE A 384 6.99 0.02 -29.52
CA PHE A 384 5.89 -0.56 -28.74
C PHE A 384 5.11 0.46 -27.90
N GLY A 385 5.60 1.71 -27.79
CA GLY A 385 4.91 2.82 -27.13
C GLY A 385 4.34 2.47 -25.76
N ARG A 386 3.02 2.63 -25.60
CA ARG A 386 2.29 2.35 -24.35
C ARG A 386 2.33 0.90 -23.89
N TYR A 387 2.66 -0.05 -24.77
CA TYR A 387 2.68 -1.49 -24.45
C TYR A 387 4.06 -1.99 -24.01
N LYS A 388 5.08 -1.12 -23.95
CA LYS A 388 6.44 -1.53 -23.57
C LYS A 388 6.46 -2.20 -22.19
N ASN A 389 5.81 -1.62 -21.19
CA ASN A 389 5.79 -2.17 -19.84
C ASN A 389 5.02 -3.50 -19.76
N ASP A 390 3.90 -3.61 -20.49
CA ASP A 390 3.14 -4.86 -20.56
C ASP A 390 4.00 -5.96 -21.20
N LEU A 391 4.74 -5.64 -22.26
CA LEU A 391 5.68 -6.55 -22.91
C LEU A 391 6.82 -7.01 -21.98
N GLU A 392 7.37 -6.10 -21.16
CA GLU A 392 8.40 -6.43 -20.16
C GLU A 392 7.89 -7.52 -19.19
N GLU A 393 6.70 -7.33 -18.62
CA GLU A 393 6.07 -8.31 -17.71
C GLU A 393 5.78 -9.65 -18.41
N LEU A 394 5.31 -9.61 -19.66
CA LEU A 394 5.01 -10.81 -20.43
C LEU A 394 6.27 -11.61 -20.77
N ILE A 395 7.37 -10.95 -21.13
CA ILE A 395 8.65 -11.59 -21.46
C ILE A 395 9.27 -12.22 -20.20
N GLU A 396 9.27 -11.52 -19.07
CA GLU A 396 9.75 -12.08 -17.80
C GLU A 396 8.91 -13.30 -17.38
N GLY A 397 7.59 -13.19 -17.48
CA GLY A 397 6.66 -14.29 -17.18
C GLY A 397 6.89 -15.50 -18.09
N TYR A 398 7.10 -15.28 -19.39
CA TYR A 398 7.43 -16.32 -20.36
C TYR A 398 8.73 -17.03 -19.99
N LYS A 399 9.83 -16.28 -19.78
CA LYS A 399 11.14 -16.85 -19.41
C LYS A 399 11.07 -17.65 -18.11
N PHE A 400 10.34 -17.16 -17.12
CA PHE A 400 10.12 -17.87 -15.86
C PHE A 400 9.38 -19.19 -16.09
N ALA A 401 8.29 -19.20 -16.85
CA ALA A 401 7.51 -20.39 -17.17
C ALA A 401 8.34 -21.46 -17.91
N ILE A 402 9.19 -21.03 -18.85
CA ILE A 402 10.15 -21.91 -19.53
C ILE A 402 11.10 -22.57 -18.52
N LYS A 403 11.70 -21.78 -17.61
CA LYS A 403 12.63 -22.27 -16.59
C LYS A 403 11.97 -23.26 -15.62
N THR A 404 10.70 -23.07 -15.30
CA THR A 404 9.95 -23.96 -14.39
C THR A 404 9.31 -25.15 -15.08
N TRP A 405 9.44 -25.30 -16.40
CA TRP A 405 8.75 -26.30 -17.22
C TRP A 405 7.22 -26.19 -17.14
N ASP A 406 6.68 -24.97 -17.11
CA ASP A 406 5.23 -24.74 -17.17
C ASP A 406 4.83 -24.27 -18.57
N LEU A 407 4.66 -25.22 -19.49
CA LEU A 407 4.32 -24.93 -20.88
C LEU A 407 2.98 -24.20 -21.02
N PHE A 408 2.00 -24.53 -20.18
CA PHE A 408 0.68 -23.90 -20.20
C PHE A 408 0.78 -22.40 -19.89
N ALA A 409 1.55 -22.04 -18.85
CA ALA A 409 1.78 -20.64 -18.51
C ALA A 409 2.62 -19.92 -19.59
N ALA A 410 3.62 -20.58 -20.15
CA ALA A 410 4.44 -20.03 -21.23
C ALA A 410 3.59 -19.70 -22.47
N GLU A 411 2.66 -20.59 -22.81
CA GLU A 411 1.76 -20.45 -23.96
C GLU A 411 0.89 -19.20 -23.86
N ILE A 412 0.22 -19.01 -22.72
CA ILE A 412 -0.65 -17.85 -22.49
C ILE A 412 0.13 -16.53 -22.65
N LYS A 413 1.36 -16.48 -22.12
CA LYS A 413 2.20 -15.28 -22.20
C LYS A 413 2.65 -15.02 -23.63
N LEU A 414 3.05 -16.06 -24.34
CA LEU A 414 3.49 -15.97 -25.73
C LEU A 414 2.38 -15.44 -26.65
N GLU A 415 1.16 -15.93 -26.50
CA GLU A 415 0.01 -15.48 -27.30
C GLU A 415 -0.28 -13.98 -27.11
N GLN A 416 -0.12 -13.48 -25.88
CA GLN A 416 -0.24 -12.06 -25.57
C GLN A 416 0.89 -11.24 -26.20
N ILE A 417 2.13 -11.77 -26.21
CA ILE A 417 3.27 -11.14 -26.90
C ILE A 417 3.00 -11.07 -28.41
N PHE A 418 2.52 -12.15 -29.03
CA PHE A 418 2.12 -12.16 -30.44
C PHE A 418 1.02 -11.13 -30.73
N ALA A 419 0.02 -11.04 -29.85
CA ALA A 419 -1.06 -10.07 -30.00
C ALA A 419 -0.53 -8.63 -30.01
N ILE A 420 0.38 -8.26 -29.10
CA ILE A 420 0.99 -6.91 -29.11
C ILE A 420 1.83 -6.69 -30.37
N ALA A 421 2.59 -7.70 -30.79
CA ALA A 421 3.42 -7.62 -31.99
C ALA A 421 2.60 -7.38 -33.28
N PHE A 422 1.32 -7.77 -33.32
CA PHE A 422 0.43 -7.51 -34.46
C PHE A 422 0.25 -6.04 -34.83
N ARG A 423 0.46 -5.11 -33.87
CA ARG A 423 0.33 -3.67 -34.14
C ARG A 423 1.41 -3.16 -35.08
N ASN A 424 2.56 -3.82 -35.14
CA ASN A 424 3.68 -3.42 -35.98
C ASN A 424 3.74 -4.29 -37.23
N GLU A 425 3.48 -3.68 -38.38
CA GLU A 425 3.48 -4.38 -39.68
C GLU A 425 4.82 -5.06 -39.98
N GLU A 426 5.93 -4.48 -39.51
CA GLU A 426 7.28 -5.06 -39.66
C GLU A 426 7.47 -6.37 -38.89
N LEU A 427 6.74 -6.57 -37.78
CA LEU A 427 6.82 -7.78 -36.95
C LEU A 427 5.82 -8.85 -37.36
N LEU A 428 4.77 -8.47 -38.11
CA LEU A 428 3.69 -9.37 -38.50
C LEU A 428 4.18 -10.61 -39.27
N PRO A 429 5.14 -10.53 -40.22
CA PRO A 429 5.70 -11.72 -40.88
C PRO A 429 6.45 -12.65 -39.93
N LYS A 430 7.07 -12.12 -38.86
CA LYS A 430 7.79 -12.91 -37.86
C LYS A 430 6.82 -13.66 -36.96
N VAL A 431 5.70 -13.03 -36.58
CA VAL A 431 4.61 -13.71 -35.86
C VAL A 431 4.00 -14.81 -36.74
N GLY A 432 3.71 -14.51 -38.00
CA GLY A 432 3.17 -15.48 -38.94
C GLY A 432 4.09 -16.68 -39.17
N TYR A 433 5.41 -16.48 -39.18
CA TYR A 433 6.40 -17.57 -39.22
C TYR A 433 6.32 -18.48 -37.98
N CYS A 434 6.21 -17.90 -36.78
CA CYS A 434 6.07 -18.68 -35.54
C CYS A 434 4.76 -19.51 -35.57
N LEU A 435 3.66 -18.89 -35.96
CA LEU A 435 2.36 -19.57 -36.10
C LEU A 435 2.41 -20.68 -37.16
N LYS A 436 3.05 -20.46 -38.31
CA LYS A 436 3.25 -21.47 -39.35
C LYS A 436 4.00 -22.69 -38.79
N ASN A 437 5.11 -22.48 -38.09
CA ASN A 437 5.88 -23.57 -37.49
C ASN A 437 5.02 -24.36 -36.50
N ARG A 438 4.31 -23.68 -35.59
CA ARG A 438 3.48 -24.29 -34.56
C ARG A 438 2.29 -25.07 -35.12
N VAL A 439 1.61 -24.51 -36.11
CA VAL A 439 0.48 -25.15 -36.77
C VAL A 439 0.95 -26.32 -37.64
N SER A 440 2.12 -26.24 -38.28
CA SER A 440 2.67 -27.37 -39.05
C SER A 440 3.17 -28.53 -38.18
N SER A 441 3.49 -28.28 -36.90
CA SER A 441 3.95 -29.28 -35.94
C SER A 441 2.85 -29.67 -34.95
N SER A 442 2.81 -29.00 -33.79
CA SER A 442 2.02 -29.40 -32.63
C SER A 442 0.51 -29.20 -32.80
N TRP A 443 0.08 -28.31 -33.70
CA TRP A 443 -1.34 -27.97 -33.93
C TRP A 443 -1.82 -28.30 -35.36
N LYS A 444 -1.30 -29.38 -35.96
CA LYS A 444 -1.64 -29.80 -37.33
C LYS A 444 -3.14 -29.91 -37.62
N ASN A 445 -3.92 -30.38 -36.64
CA ASN A 445 -5.38 -30.48 -36.74
C ASN A 445 -6.07 -29.14 -37.05
N ILE A 446 -5.51 -28.02 -36.58
CA ILE A 446 -6.03 -26.68 -36.86
C ILE A 446 -5.81 -26.33 -38.34
N ASP A 447 -4.65 -26.70 -38.91
CA ASP A 447 -4.38 -26.50 -40.34
C ASP A 447 -5.32 -27.34 -41.20
N GLU A 448 -5.47 -28.62 -40.88
CA GLU A 448 -6.30 -29.54 -41.65
C GLU A 448 -7.76 -29.07 -41.71
N LYS A 449 -8.26 -28.46 -40.63
CA LYS A 449 -9.63 -27.92 -40.55
C LYS A 449 -9.79 -26.56 -41.22
N LYS A 450 -8.81 -25.67 -41.10
CA LYS A 450 -8.97 -24.24 -41.45
C LYS A 450 -8.07 -23.76 -42.61
N GLN A 451 -7.22 -24.63 -43.13
CA GLN A 451 -6.25 -24.37 -44.21
C GLN A 451 -5.41 -23.11 -43.93
N VAL A 452 -4.93 -22.99 -42.70
CA VAL A 452 -4.25 -21.80 -42.17
C VAL A 452 -3.01 -21.48 -43.00
N LEU A 453 -2.19 -22.49 -43.31
CA LEU A 453 -0.93 -22.31 -44.03
C LEU A 453 -1.17 -21.75 -45.43
N THR A 454 -2.13 -22.31 -46.16
CA THR A 454 -2.53 -21.84 -47.49
C THR A 454 -3.05 -20.42 -47.44
N ARG A 455 -3.92 -20.10 -46.46
CA ARG A 455 -4.50 -18.75 -46.30
C ARG A 455 -3.45 -17.70 -45.97
N LEU A 456 -2.47 -18.00 -45.11
CA LEU A 456 -1.37 -17.10 -44.79
C LEU A 456 -0.48 -16.85 -46.01
N GLU A 457 -0.17 -17.88 -46.80
CA GLU A 457 0.67 -17.73 -48.00
C GLU A 457 -0.03 -16.90 -49.09
N ILE A 458 -1.33 -17.11 -49.31
CA ILE A 458 -2.14 -16.30 -50.24
C ILE A 458 -2.13 -14.83 -49.79
N ALA A 459 -2.47 -14.55 -48.53
CA ALA A 459 -2.52 -13.18 -48.02
C ALA A 459 -1.15 -12.47 -48.10
N LYS A 460 -0.05 -13.22 -47.90
CA LYS A 460 1.32 -12.69 -48.07
C LYS A 460 1.65 -12.39 -49.53
N ASN A 461 1.30 -13.28 -50.46
CA ASN A 461 1.56 -13.11 -51.89
C ASN A 461 0.76 -11.93 -52.47
N ASP A 462 -0.49 -11.76 -52.01
CA ASP A 462 -1.37 -10.65 -52.37
C ASP A 462 -1.01 -9.34 -51.65
N ARG A 463 -0.04 -9.36 -50.72
CA ARG A 463 0.35 -8.24 -49.84
C ARG A 463 -0.81 -7.67 -49.01
N ASP A 464 -1.80 -8.50 -48.70
CA ASP A 464 -2.95 -8.13 -47.86
C ASP A 464 -2.62 -8.33 -46.37
N TYR A 465 -1.89 -7.35 -45.81
CA TYR A 465 -1.47 -7.38 -44.41
C TYR A 465 -2.62 -7.35 -43.40
N LYS A 466 -3.77 -6.79 -43.79
CA LYS A 466 -4.97 -6.78 -42.93
C LYS A 466 -5.53 -8.18 -42.80
N LYS A 467 -5.75 -8.86 -43.92
CA LYS A 467 -6.21 -10.26 -43.92
C LYS A 467 -5.18 -11.19 -43.30
N TYR A 468 -3.89 -10.93 -43.51
CA TYR A 468 -2.81 -11.68 -42.85
C TYR A 468 -2.89 -11.57 -41.32
N ARG A 469 -3.11 -10.37 -40.79
CA ARG A 469 -3.31 -10.12 -39.35
C ARG A 469 -4.56 -10.82 -38.82
N GLU A 470 -5.68 -10.75 -39.55
CA GLU A 470 -6.93 -11.43 -39.17
C GLU A 470 -6.76 -12.95 -39.10
N ILE A 471 -6.05 -13.56 -40.06
CA ILE A 471 -5.73 -14.99 -40.04
C ILE A 471 -4.86 -15.33 -38.83
N CYS A 472 -3.79 -14.54 -38.57
CA CYS A 472 -2.94 -14.78 -37.40
C CYS A 472 -3.72 -14.69 -36.08
N ALA A 473 -4.61 -13.70 -35.95
CA ALA A 473 -5.47 -13.54 -34.78
C ALA A 473 -6.45 -14.70 -34.60
N GLU A 474 -7.05 -15.19 -35.69
CA GLU A 474 -7.91 -16.37 -35.67
C GLU A 474 -7.17 -17.60 -35.16
N VAL A 475 -5.95 -17.83 -35.66
CA VAL A 475 -5.12 -18.99 -35.32
C VAL A 475 -4.73 -18.97 -33.85
N ILE A 476 -4.29 -17.82 -33.32
CA ILE A 476 -3.99 -17.65 -31.89
C ILE A 476 -5.21 -17.97 -31.03
N LYS A 477 -6.39 -17.46 -31.40
CA LYS A 477 -7.64 -17.72 -30.65
C LYS A 477 -8.01 -19.20 -30.64
N GLU A 478 -7.73 -19.94 -31.71
CA GLU A 478 -7.99 -21.39 -31.76
C GLU A 478 -6.98 -22.22 -30.98
N MET A 479 -5.70 -21.84 -31.03
CA MET A 479 -4.63 -22.52 -30.31
C MET A 479 -4.71 -22.32 -28.80
N SER A 480 -5.35 -21.22 -28.37
CA SER A 480 -5.31 -20.80 -26.98
C SER A 480 -6.02 -21.74 -26.02
N PRO A 481 -5.35 -22.12 -24.92
CA PRO A 481 -5.98 -22.88 -23.84
C PRO A 481 -7.02 -22.04 -23.07
N ILE A 482 -7.02 -20.71 -23.19
CA ILE A 482 -8.03 -19.85 -22.54
C ILE A 482 -8.64 -18.87 -23.56
N LYS A 483 -9.47 -19.43 -24.44
CA LYS A 483 -10.16 -18.69 -25.52
C LYS A 483 -10.80 -17.36 -25.09
N PRO A 484 -11.54 -17.24 -23.97
CA PRO A 484 -12.17 -15.98 -23.59
C PRO A 484 -11.16 -14.87 -23.25
N ILE A 485 -10.06 -15.22 -22.57
CA ILE A 485 -9.03 -14.27 -22.15
C ILE A 485 -8.27 -13.76 -23.36
N ILE A 486 -7.80 -14.66 -24.23
CA ILE A 486 -7.04 -14.24 -25.41
C ILE A 486 -7.92 -13.48 -26.41
N THR A 487 -9.21 -13.84 -26.53
CA THR A 487 -10.14 -13.15 -27.43
C THR A 487 -10.31 -11.70 -27.00
N SER A 488 -10.60 -11.48 -25.71
CA SER A 488 -10.69 -10.13 -25.15
C SER A 488 -9.39 -9.34 -25.28
N TYR A 489 -8.24 -10.01 -25.11
CA TYR A 489 -6.93 -9.37 -25.21
C TYR A 489 -6.59 -8.96 -26.65
N VAL A 490 -6.74 -9.88 -27.61
CA VAL A 490 -6.50 -9.62 -29.04
C VAL A 490 -7.44 -8.51 -29.54
N ASP A 491 -8.72 -8.54 -29.17
CA ASP A 491 -9.68 -7.51 -29.59
C ASP A 491 -9.33 -6.14 -28.97
N LYS A 492 -8.90 -6.10 -27.70
CA LYS A 492 -8.39 -4.88 -27.07
C LYS A 492 -7.16 -4.31 -27.80
N ILE A 493 -6.27 -5.15 -28.34
CA ILE A 493 -5.03 -4.72 -28.98
C ILE A 493 -5.24 -4.30 -30.44
N ILE A 494 -6.16 -4.94 -31.16
CA ILE A 494 -6.45 -4.65 -32.57
C ILE A 494 -7.35 -3.40 -32.71
N TYR A 495 -8.32 -3.22 -31.80
CA TYR A 495 -9.34 -2.17 -31.92
C TYR A 495 -9.12 -0.92 -31.03
N ASN A 496 -8.05 -0.89 -30.21
CA ASN A 496 -7.58 0.32 -29.50
C ASN A 496 -6.15 0.72 -29.92
#